data_AF-A0A9E5WFB5-F1
#
_entry.id   AF-A0A9E5WFB5-F1
#
_cell.length_a   1.000
_cell.length_b   1.000
_cell.length_c   1.000
_cell.angle_alpha   90.00
_cell.angle_beta   90.00
_cell.angle_gamma   90.00
#
_symmetry.space_group_name_H-M   'P 1'
#
loop_
_entity.id
_entity.type
_entity.pdbx_description
1 polymer ?
#
loop_
_entity_poly.entity_id
_entity_poly.type
_entity_poly.pdbx_seq_one_letter_code
_entity_poly.pdbx_strand_id
1 'polypeptide(L)'
;MMEKRVFVGFLMILFLSGITNIASASIIQGDFYNKTIYDYQFQYHDEQWEHIGATIISGPELTNANKTDTDNWFMQHAQADMDFNSTDNTLSIIPQTAGGITQFEAWIDNMIFDIPGEIITGITITDSGMLPVTPTLSWTDNSLHITYSSASYFNFDLSKTDIFQIETSSPSAVPEPATMVLLGFGLLSLAGVSRKKIIK
;
A
#
# COMPACT_ATOMS: atom_id res chain seq x y z
N MET A 1 17.54 -48.11 -25.25
CA MET A 1 17.11 -48.01 -23.83
C MET A 1 17.66 -46.71 -23.21
N MET A 2 17.49 -45.56 -23.88
CA MET A 2 18.26 -44.34 -23.56
C MET A 2 17.44 -43.03 -23.62
N GLU A 3 16.11 -43.11 -23.81
CA GLU A 3 15.25 -41.93 -23.97
C GLU A 3 14.54 -41.48 -22.67
N LYS A 4 14.42 -42.36 -21.67
CA LYS A 4 13.70 -42.04 -20.42
C LYS A 4 14.44 -41.11 -19.46
N ARG A 5 15.77 -40.94 -19.62
CA ARG A 5 16.59 -40.13 -18.70
C ARG A 5 16.61 -38.64 -19.05
N VAL A 6 16.34 -38.28 -20.30
CA VAL A 6 16.35 -36.87 -20.75
C VAL A 6 15.06 -36.15 -20.33
N PHE A 7 13.93 -36.87 -20.29
CA PHE A 7 12.62 -36.28 -19.96
C PHE A 7 12.49 -35.89 -18.48
N VAL A 8 13.11 -36.64 -17.57
CA VAL A 8 13.08 -36.35 -16.12
C VAL A 8 13.96 -35.15 -15.77
N GLY A 9 15.08 -34.95 -16.47
CA GLY A 9 15.95 -33.79 -16.28
C GLY A 9 15.28 -32.47 -16.70
N PHE A 10 14.48 -32.48 -17.77
CA PHE A 10 13.77 -31.30 -18.24
C PHE A 10 12.61 -30.90 -17.29
N LEU A 11 11.94 -31.87 -16.68
CA LEU A 11 10.86 -31.62 -15.71
C LEU A 11 11.38 -31.05 -14.39
N MET A 12 12.60 -31.40 -13.98
CA MET A 12 13.21 -30.92 -12.73
C MET A 12 13.75 -29.48 -12.84
N ILE A 13 14.22 -29.07 -14.03
CA ILE A 13 14.67 -27.69 -14.30
C ILE A 13 13.47 -26.72 -14.34
N LEU A 14 12.28 -27.20 -14.74
CA LEU A 14 11.03 -26.43 -14.68
C LEU A 14 10.50 -26.24 -13.24
N PHE A 15 10.86 -27.11 -12.29
CA PHE A 15 10.47 -26.94 -10.88
C PHE A 15 11.47 -26.09 -10.08
N LEU A 16 12.75 -26.06 -10.45
CA LEU A 16 13.76 -25.25 -9.75
C LEU A 16 13.80 -23.77 -10.17
N SER A 17 13.13 -23.39 -11.25
CA SER A 17 13.04 -22.00 -11.74
C SER A 17 11.87 -21.22 -11.15
N GLY A 18 11.06 -21.83 -10.28
CA GLY A 18 9.81 -21.26 -9.77
C GLY A 18 9.86 -20.57 -8.41
N ILE A 19 11.03 -20.41 -7.79
CA ILE A 19 11.15 -19.55 -6.59
C ILE A 19 11.59 -18.17 -7.06
N THR A 20 10.70 -17.46 -7.74
CA THR A 20 10.81 -16.01 -7.81
C THR A 20 10.54 -15.51 -6.40
N ASN A 21 11.55 -14.92 -5.74
CA ASN A 21 11.28 -14.04 -4.62
C ASN A 21 10.22 -13.04 -5.12
N ILE A 22 9.01 -13.13 -4.60
CA ILE A 22 8.00 -12.11 -4.84
C ILE A 22 8.50 -10.93 -4.02
N ALA A 23 9.28 -10.05 -4.66
CA ALA A 23 9.61 -8.78 -4.07
C ALA A 23 8.29 -8.02 -3.91
N SER A 24 8.00 -7.54 -2.71
CA SER A 24 6.90 -6.60 -2.49
C SER A 24 7.17 -5.34 -3.31
N ALA A 25 6.18 -4.87 -4.06
CA ALA A 25 6.31 -3.63 -4.81
C ALA A 25 6.47 -2.44 -3.86
N SER A 26 7.30 -1.49 -4.23
CA SER A 26 7.47 -0.24 -3.48
C SER A 26 6.37 0.75 -3.86
N ILE A 27 5.84 1.47 -2.88
CA ILE A 27 5.00 2.65 -3.15
C ILE A 27 5.93 3.81 -3.54
N ILE A 28 5.64 4.46 -4.67
CA ILE A 28 6.48 5.53 -5.26
C ILE A 28 5.79 6.88 -5.35
N GLN A 29 4.47 6.91 -5.18
CA GLN A 29 3.67 8.14 -5.14
C GLN A 29 2.36 7.90 -4.40
N GLY A 30 1.79 8.94 -3.78
CA GLY A 30 0.45 8.91 -3.21
C GLY A 30 -0.05 10.31 -2.84
N ASP A 31 -1.33 10.40 -2.48
CA ASP A 31 -1.95 11.59 -1.92
C ASP A 31 -1.92 11.47 -0.40
N PHE A 32 -1.09 12.29 0.26
CA PHE A 32 -0.95 12.24 1.71
C PHE A 32 -1.87 13.25 2.36
N TYR A 33 -2.56 12.81 3.40
CA TYR A 33 -3.48 13.66 4.13
C TYR A 33 -3.47 13.29 5.61
N ASN A 34 -3.55 14.29 6.47
CA ASN A 34 -3.85 14.06 7.87
C ASN A 34 -4.80 15.13 8.41
N LYS A 35 -5.48 14.74 9.49
CA LYS A 35 -6.51 15.56 10.12
C LYS A 35 -6.42 15.40 11.62
N THR A 36 -6.42 16.53 12.30
CA THR A 36 -6.56 16.58 13.73
C THR A 36 -7.91 17.20 14.07
N ILE A 37 -8.63 16.59 15.00
CA ILE A 37 -9.93 17.06 15.49
C ILE A 37 -9.84 17.32 16.99
N TYR A 38 -10.38 18.46 17.39
CA TYR A 38 -10.51 18.85 18.78
C TYR A 38 -11.90 19.43 19.02
N ASP A 39 -12.52 18.99 20.11
CA ASP A 39 -13.66 19.68 20.72
C ASP A 39 -13.06 20.68 21.72
N TYR A 40 -13.36 21.97 21.66
CA TYR A 40 -13.02 22.86 22.77
C TYR A 40 -14.22 23.72 23.10
N GLN A 41 -14.70 23.65 24.35
CA GLN A 41 -15.87 24.40 24.79
C GLN A 41 -17.12 24.18 23.90
N PHE A 42 -17.35 22.95 23.43
CA PHE A 42 -18.47 22.59 22.55
C PHE A 42 -18.38 23.21 21.15
N GLN A 43 -17.21 23.68 20.73
CA GLN A 43 -16.91 24.07 19.36
C GLN A 43 -16.05 22.98 18.72
N TYR A 44 -16.52 22.48 17.59
CA TYR A 44 -15.80 21.52 16.78
C TYR A 44 -14.83 22.28 15.88
N HIS A 45 -13.57 21.88 15.95
CA HIS A 45 -12.55 22.39 15.06
C HIS A 45 -11.76 21.23 14.50
N ASP A 46 -11.30 21.42 13.27
CA ASP A 46 -10.35 20.54 12.64
C ASP A 46 -9.18 21.31 12.06
N GLU A 47 -8.05 20.63 11.92
CA GLU A 47 -6.94 21.10 11.12
C GLU A 47 -6.52 20.00 10.16
N GLN A 48 -6.12 20.42 8.97
CA GLN A 48 -5.88 19.55 7.83
C GLN A 48 -4.57 19.91 7.13
N TRP A 49 -3.83 18.88 6.73
CA TRP A 49 -2.65 18.97 5.88
C TRP A 49 -2.80 18.01 4.73
N GLU A 50 -2.44 18.45 3.53
CA GLU A 50 -2.60 17.66 2.31
C GLU A 50 -1.42 17.86 1.34
N HIS A 51 -0.93 16.76 0.78
CA HIS A 51 0.05 16.75 -0.30
C HIS A 51 -0.40 15.80 -1.40
N ILE A 52 -1.05 16.37 -2.42
CA ILE A 52 -1.54 15.64 -3.59
C ILE A 52 -0.39 15.27 -4.52
N GLY A 53 -0.34 14.00 -4.91
CA GLY A 53 0.60 13.45 -5.86
C GLY A 53 2.04 13.49 -5.36
N ALA A 54 2.25 13.40 -4.05
CA ALA A 54 3.57 13.41 -3.44
C ALA A 54 4.40 12.23 -3.96
N THR A 55 5.53 12.52 -4.61
CA THR A 55 6.53 11.50 -4.95
C THR A 55 7.25 11.09 -3.68
N ILE A 56 7.35 9.78 -3.43
CA ILE A 56 8.10 9.25 -2.29
C ILE A 56 9.58 9.45 -2.54
N ILE A 57 10.22 10.22 -1.65
CA ILE A 57 11.64 10.53 -1.72
C ILE A 57 12.25 10.38 -0.32
N SER A 58 13.42 10.97 -0.07
CA SER A 58 13.98 10.98 1.28
C SER A 58 13.32 12.06 2.13
N GLY A 59 12.71 11.64 3.24
CA GLY A 59 12.11 12.52 4.25
C GLY A 59 10.60 12.68 4.08
N PRO A 60 9.94 13.43 4.99
CA PRO A 60 8.49 13.39 5.10
C PRO A 60 7.75 13.91 3.87
N GLU A 61 6.77 13.14 3.39
CA GLU A 61 5.84 13.53 2.33
C GLU A 61 4.81 14.55 2.80
N LEU A 62 4.43 14.53 4.07
CA LEU A 62 3.49 15.49 4.64
C LEU A 62 4.15 16.24 5.80
N THR A 63 4.20 17.56 5.70
CA THR A 63 4.80 18.45 6.71
C THR A 63 3.89 19.64 7.02
N ASN A 64 4.28 20.48 7.98
CA ASN A 64 3.56 21.73 8.25
C ASN A 64 3.44 22.69 7.05
N ALA A 65 4.32 22.56 6.04
CA ALA A 65 4.21 23.35 4.82
C ALA A 65 2.96 23.00 3.99
N ASN A 66 2.35 21.84 4.25
CA ASN A 66 1.20 21.29 3.56
C ASN A 66 -0.14 21.65 4.21
N LYS A 67 -0.17 22.56 5.20
CA LYS A 67 -1.41 22.95 5.88
C LYS A 67 -2.38 23.56 4.88
N THR A 68 -3.61 23.04 4.82
CA THR A 68 -4.64 23.52 3.88
C THR A 68 -5.69 24.40 4.53
N ASP A 69 -5.91 24.28 5.83
CA ASP A 69 -6.86 25.13 6.56
C ASP A 69 -6.25 26.50 6.92
N THR A 70 -7.09 27.53 6.84
CA THR A 70 -6.83 28.90 7.24
C THR A 70 -7.22 29.21 8.69
N ASP A 71 -7.74 28.24 9.45
CA ASP A 71 -8.12 28.49 10.84
C ASP A 71 -6.87 28.87 11.67
N ASN A 72 -6.90 30.11 12.17
CA ASN A 72 -5.79 30.80 12.82
C ASN A 72 -6.02 30.88 14.33
N TRP A 73 -6.63 29.85 14.91
CA TRP A 73 -6.82 29.78 16.35
C TRP A 73 -5.46 29.78 17.07
N PHE A 74 -5.36 30.58 18.14
CA PHE A 74 -4.12 30.85 18.87
C PHE A 74 -3.61 29.67 19.71
N MET A 75 -4.18 28.47 19.57
CA MET A 75 -3.73 27.29 20.30
C MET A 75 -2.68 26.53 19.48
N GLN A 76 -1.68 25.96 20.15
CA GLN A 76 -0.79 25.00 19.50
C GLN A 76 -1.60 23.75 19.17
N HIS A 77 -1.76 23.49 17.88
CA HIS A 77 -2.53 22.36 17.40
C HIS A 77 -1.66 21.13 17.29
N ALA A 78 -2.27 19.95 17.49
CA ALA A 78 -1.53 18.72 17.35
C ALA A 78 -1.26 18.48 15.86
N GLN A 79 0.02 18.37 15.53
CA GLN A 79 0.50 18.12 14.17
C GLN A 79 1.40 16.89 14.20
N ALA A 80 1.26 16.05 13.18
CA ALA A 80 2.23 15.01 12.86
C ALA A 80 2.68 15.16 11.41
N ASP A 81 3.93 14.81 11.14
CA ASP A 81 4.42 14.59 9.79
C ASP A 81 4.14 13.14 9.39
N MET A 82 4.04 12.90 8.08
CA MET A 82 3.98 11.55 7.51
C MET A 82 5.21 11.34 6.65
N ASP A 83 5.96 10.27 6.94
CA ASP A 83 7.20 9.91 6.25
C ASP A 83 7.13 8.45 5.81
N PHE A 84 7.19 8.23 4.51
CA PHE A 84 7.07 6.93 3.89
C PHE A 84 8.43 6.46 3.37
N ASN A 85 8.87 5.29 3.84
CA ASN A 85 10.07 4.65 3.34
C ASN A 85 9.71 3.58 2.29
N SER A 86 9.99 3.89 1.02
CA SER A 86 9.74 2.97 -0.09
C SER A 86 10.64 1.72 -0.08
N THR A 87 11.72 1.72 0.70
CA THR A 87 12.66 0.58 0.78
C THR A 87 12.04 -0.60 1.51
N ASP A 88 11.25 -0.34 2.54
CA ASP A 88 10.62 -1.34 3.39
C ASP A 88 9.09 -1.22 3.43
N ASN A 89 8.49 -0.28 2.68
CA ASN A 89 7.07 0.03 2.72
C ASN A 89 6.55 0.33 4.12
N THR A 90 7.31 1.15 4.86
CA THR A 90 6.88 1.62 6.18
C THR A 90 6.41 3.06 6.13
N LEU A 91 5.28 3.32 6.78
CA LEU A 91 4.79 4.67 7.06
C LEU A 91 5.12 5.01 8.51
N SER A 92 5.83 6.11 8.71
CA SER A 92 6.07 6.71 10.02
C SER A 92 5.13 7.91 10.21
N ILE A 93 4.46 7.96 11.35
CA ILE A 93 3.71 9.13 11.80
C ILE A 93 4.49 9.78 12.95
N ILE A 94 5.04 10.96 12.67
CA ILE A 94 6.01 11.63 13.53
C ILE A 94 5.36 12.87 14.16
N PRO A 95 5.10 12.89 15.46
CA PRO A 95 4.46 14.03 16.09
C PRO A 95 5.41 15.24 16.15
N GLN A 96 4.91 16.42 15.78
CA GLN A 96 5.67 17.67 15.79
C GLN A 96 5.23 18.62 16.92
N THR A 97 3.93 18.64 17.21
CA THR A 97 3.36 19.50 18.25
C THR A 97 2.33 18.73 19.05
N ALA A 98 2.34 18.87 20.38
CA ALA A 98 1.34 18.26 21.23
C ALA A 98 0.11 19.17 21.32
N GLY A 99 -1.08 18.59 21.25
CA GLY A 99 -2.34 19.33 21.43
C GLY A 99 -3.43 18.39 21.94
N GLY A 100 -4.37 18.93 22.70
CA GLY A 100 -5.48 18.18 23.26
C GLY A 100 -6.47 17.81 22.16
N ILE A 101 -6.41 16.57 21.70
CA ILE A 101 -7.15 16.07 20.54
C ILE A 101 -8.09 14.95 20.94
N THR A 102 -9.22 14.87 20.25
CA THR A 102 -10.20 13.79 20.43
C THR A 102 -10.10 12.77 19.31
N GLN A 103 -9.57 13.18 18.16
CA GLN A 103 -9.36 12.31 17.01
C GLN A 103 -8.19 12.80 16.17
N PHE A 104 -7.42 11.85 15.66
CA PHE A 104 -6.38 12.07 14.67
C PHE A 104 -6.53 11.03 13.57
N GLU A 105 -6.37 11.45 12.33
CA GLU A 105 -6.54 10.61 11.17
C GLU A 105 -5.38 10.85 10.20
N ALA A 106 -4.91 9.77 9.58
CA ALA A 106 -3.86 9.79 8.57
C ALA A 106 -4.24 8.91 7.39
N TRP A 107 -4.04 9.40 6.18
CA TRP A 107 -4.41 8.77 4.93
C TRP A 107 -3.26 8.82 3.93
N ILE A 108 -3.18 7.75 3.14
CA ILE A 108 -2.51 7.79 1.85
C ILE A 108 -3.49 7.25 0.84
N ASP A 109 -3.96 8.10 -0.07
CA ASP A 109 -4.89 7.74 -1.13
C ASP A 109 -4.17 7.67 -2.48
N ASN A 110 -4.80 7.04 -3.47
CA ASN A 110 -4.34 7.01 -4.86
C ASN A 110 -2.87 6.58 -5.03
N MET A 111 -2.42 5.61 -4.23
CA MET A 111 -1.05 5.15 -4.28
C MET A 111 -0.70 4.54 -5.63
N ILE A 112 0.53 4.83 -6.07
CA ILE A 112 1.14 4.26 -7.27
C ILE A 112 2.31 3.40 -6.81
N PHE A 113 2.32 2.15 -7.27
CA PHE A 113 3.38 1.18 -7.04
C PHE A 113 4.38 1.20 -8.20
N ASP A 114 5.63 0.84 -7.93
CA ASP A 114 6.66 0.65 -8.95
C ASP A 114 6.38 -0.56 -9.86
N ILE A 115 5.61 -1.53 -9.38
CA ILE A 115 5.09 -2.66 -10.13
C ILE A 115 3.61 -2.42 -10.49
N PRO A 116 3.26 -2.33 -11.78
CA PRO A 116 1.87 -2.14 -12.20
C PRO A 116 0.96 -3.30 -11.74
N GLY A 117 -0.18 -2.92 -11.16
CA GLY A 117 -1.21 -3.86 -10.71
C GLY A 117 -1.00 -4.42 -9.31
N GLU A 118 0.08 -4.05 -8.61
CA GLU A 118 0.22 -4.35 -7.18
C GLU A 118 -0.95 -3.77 -6.38
N ILE A 119 -1.35 -4.48 -5.32
CA ILE A 119 -2.35 -4.05 -4.36
C ILE A 119 -1.85 -4.17 -2.92
N ILE A 120 -2.44 -3.39 -2.00
CA ILE A 120 -2.26 -3.58 -0.55
C ILE A 120 -3.04 -4.82 -0.10
N THR A 121 -2.37 -5.68 0.67
CA THR A 121 -2.99 -6.85 1.28
C THR A 121 -3.11 -6.75 2.79
N GLY A 122 -2.33 -5.87 3.42
CA GLY A 122 -2.33 -5.75 4.87
C GLY A 122 -1.62 -4.49 5.36
N ILE A 123 -1.95 -4.09 6.58
CA ILE A 123 -1.25 -3.06 7.34
C ILE A 123 -1.08 -3.58 8.77
N THR A 124 0.14 -3.55 9.27
CA THR A 124 0.48 -3.96 10.62
C THR A 124 1.19 -2.82 11.35
N ILE A 125 0.79 -2.55 12.58
CA ILE A 125 1.53 -1.62 13.45
C ILE A 125 2.77 -2.33 14.02
N THR A 126 3.94 -1.76 13.79
CA THR A 126 5.24 -2.33 14.23
C THR A 126 5.81 -1.59 15.42
N ASP A 127 5.53 -0.29 15.55
CA ASP A 127 5.78 0.50 16.74
C ASP A 127 4.56 1.37 17.05
N SER A 128 4.20 1.46 18.33
CA SER A 128 3.05 2.21 18.79
C SER A 128 3.32 2.81 20.16
N GLY A 129 3.08 4.11 20.26
CA GLY A 129 3.09 4.79 21.54
C GLY A 129 3.02 6.30 21.44
N MET A 130 2.99 6.87 20.24
CA MET A 130 2.73 8.28 20.00
C MET A 130 1.44 8.71 20.69
N LEU A 131 0.43 7.84 20.74
CA LEU A 131 -0.85 8.09 21.40
C LEU A 131 -1.20 6.99 22.40
N PRO A 132 -1.93 7.31 23.49
CA PRO A 132 -2.44 6.32 24.45
C PRO A 132 -3.67 5.56 23.92
N VAL A 133 -3.91 5.61 22.60
CA VAL A 133 -5.09 5.07 21.91
C VAL A 133 -4.62 4.14 20.81
N THR A 134 -5.18 2.94 20.74
CA THR A 134 -4.88 2.00 19.66
C THR A 134 -5.55 2.50 18.35
N PRO A 135 -4.81 2.57 17.24
CA PRO A 135 -5.39 2.99 15.98
C PRO A 135 -6.32 1.91 15.40
N THR A 136 -7.34 2.36 14.69
CA THR A 136 -8.11 1.53 13.75
C THR A 136 -7.47 1.65 12.37
N LEU A 137 -7.21 0.51 11.74
CA LEU A 137 -6.58 0.41 10.43
C LEU A 137 -7.60 -0.03 9.39
N SER A 138 -7.59 0.62 8.24
CA SER A 138 -8.40 0.23 7.09
C SER A 138 -7.65 0.53 5.79
N TRP A 139 -7.89 -0.27 4.77
CA TRP A 139 -7.24 -0.12 3.47
C TRP A 139 -8.09 -0.66 2.33
N THR A 140 -7.73 -0.23 1.13
CA THR A 140 -8.19 -0.75 -0.16
C THR A 140 -6.97 -1.16 -0.98
N ASP A 141 -7.16 -1.53 -2.24
CA ASP A 141 -6.07 -1.94 -3.13
C ASP A 141 -4.94 -0.89 -3.25
N ASN A 142 -5.25 0.40 -3.14
CA ASN A 142 -4.29 1.49 -3.35
C ASN A 142 -4.44 2.66 -2.37
N SER A 143 -5.14 2.46 -1.27
CA SER A 143 -5.38 3.53 -0.28
C SER A 143 -5.38 2.97 1.13
N LEU A 144 -4.90 3.75 2.10
CA LEU A 144 -4.93 3.39 3.53
C LEU A 144 -5.48 4.53 4.38
N HIS A 145 -6.07 4.16 5.52
CA HIS A 145 -6.59 5.08 6.50
C HIS A 145 -6.35 4.54 7.92
N ILE A 146 -5.74 5.38 8.74
CA ILE A 146 -5.38 5.15 10.14
C ILE A 146 -6.14 6.16 10.99
N THR A 147 -6.96 5.67 11.93
CA THR A 147 -7.77 6.52 12.81
C THR A 147 -7.44 6.27 14.27
N TYR A 148 -7.17 7.35 15.00
CA TYR A 148 -7.10 7.37 16.46
C TYR A 148 -8.29 8.15 16.97
N SER A 149 -9.12 7.55 17.81
CA SER A 149 -10.31 8.22 18.34
C SER A 149 -10.55 7.81 19.79
N SER A 150 -10.91 8.78 20.63
CA SER A 150 -11.20 8.59 22.04
C SER A 150 -12.36 9.48 22.47
N ALA A 151 -13.13 9.01 23.46
CA ALA A 151 -14.17 9.81 24.10
C ALA A 151 -13.61 10.95 24.96
N SER A 152 -12.33 10.88 25.32
CA SER A 152 -11.60 11.86 26.13
C SER A 152 -10.39 12.41 25.36
N TYR A 153 -9.98 13.64 25.67
CA TYR A 153 -8.77 14.23 25.10
C TYR A 153 -7.53 13.38 25.36
N PHE A 154 -6.67 13.32 24.36
CA PHE A 154 -5.31 12.80 24.44
C PHE A 154 -4.33 13.76 23.78
N ASN A 155 -3.03 13.55 23.97
CA ASN A 155 -1.98 14.34 23.35
C ASN A 155 -0.99 13.40 22.66
N PHE A 156 -0.33 13.87 21.61
CA PHE A 156 0.87 13.23 21.09
C PHE A 156 2.00 13.20 22.14
N ASP A 157 2.65 12.06 22.27
CA ASP A 157 3.93 11.89 22.94
C ASP A 157 5.03 12.23 21.92
N LEU A 158 5.59 13.44 22.03
CA LEU A 158 6.59 13.97 21.08
C LEU A 158 7.92 13.19 21.08
N SER A 159 8.09 12.23 22.00
CA SER A 159 9.29 11.39 22.06
C SER A 159 9.17 10.08 21.28
N LYS A 160 8.01 9.83 20.67
CA LYS A 160 7.68 8.56 20.01
C LYS A 160 7.15 8.79 18.60
N THR A 161 7.24 7.74 17.80
CA THR A 161 6.75 7.66 16.44
C THR A 161 5.93 6.38 16.33
N ASP A 162 4.79 6.44 15.65
CA ASP A 162 4.09 5.22 15.28
C ASP A 162 4.56 4.77 13.90
N ILE A 163 4.86 3.47 13.76
CA ILE A 163 5.38 2.89 12.52
C ILE A 163 4.42 1.80 12.04
N PHE A 164 4.07 1.87 10.76
CA PHE A 164 3.15 0.96 10.10
C PHE A 164 3.85 0.26 8.95
N GLN A 165 3.90 -1.07 8.99
CA GLN A 165 4.33 -1.90 7.87
C GLN A 165 3.15 -2.11 6.92
N ILE A 166 3.37 -1.80 5.64
CA ILE A 166 2.40 -2.05 4.58
C ILE A 166 2.83 -3.28 3.81
N GLU A 167 1.88 -4.21 3.66
CA GLU A 167 2.07 -5.45 2.92
C GLU A 167 1.40 -5.32 1.57
N THR A 168 2.13 -5.68 0.52
CA THR A 168 1.63 -5.64 -0.85
C THR A 168 1.78 -7.01 -1.49
N SER A 169 0.93 -7.27 -2.48
CA SER A 169 1.13 -8.41 -3.38
C SER A 169 0.60 -8.11 -4.76
N SER A 170 1.20 -8.75 -5.75
CA SER A 170 0.63 -8.75 -7.09
C SER A 170 -0.60 -9.66 -7.09
N PRO A 171 -1.75 -9.22 -7.65
CA PRO A 171 -2.91 -10.06 -7.79
C PRO A 171 -2.53 -11.31 -8.59
N SER A 172 -2.92 -12.49 -8.09
CA SER A 172 -2.60 -13.74 -8.77
C SER A 172 -3.09 -13.66 -10.22
N ALA A 173 -2.19 -13.88 -11.18
CA ALA A 173 -2.57 -13.94 -12.58
C ALA A 173 -3.70 -14.98 -12.71
N VAL A 174 -4.88 -14.53 -13.14
CA VAL A 174 -5.97 -15.45 -13.45
C VAL A 174 -5.44 -16.35 -14.57
N PRO A 175 -5.32 -17.68 -14.36
CA PRO A 175 -4.83 -18.56 -15.39
C PRO A 175 -5.68 -18.35 -16.65
N GLU A 176 -5.03 -18.04 -17.77
CA GLU A 176 -5.75 -17.91 -19.03
C GLU A 176 -6.66 -19.12 -19.20
N PRO A 177 -7.96 -18.93 -19.51
CA PRO A 177 -8.89 -20.03 -19.52
C PRO A 177 -8.38 -21.06 -20.52
N ALA A 178 -8.30 -22.32 -20.08
CA ALA A 178 -7.77 -23.44 -20.86
C ALA A 178 -8.41 -23.58 -22.26
N THR A 179 -9.54 -22.89 -22.50
CA THR A 179 -10.16 -22.68 -23.80
C THR A 179 -9.25 -22.02 -24.83
N MET A 180 -8.35 -21.08 -24.45
CA MET A 180 -7.37 -20.47 -25.37
C MET A 180 -6.35 -21.51 -25.85
N VAL A 181 -5.86 -22.34 -24.92
CA VAL A 181 -4.94 -23.45 -25.21
C VAL A 181 -5.65 -24.51 -26.06
N LEU A 182 -6.89 -24.86 -25.73
CA LEU A 182 -7.71 -25.81 -26.47
C LEU A 182 -8.05 -25.31 -27.88
N LEU A 183 -8.31 -24.00 -28.04
CA LEU A 183 -8.50 -23.35 -29.33
C LEU A 183 -7.23 -23.41 -30.18
N GLY A 184 -6.07 -23.13 -29.58
CA GLY A 184 -4.77 -23.26 -30.22
C GLY A 184 -4.52 -24.68 -30.74
N PHE A 185 -4.76 -25.69 -29.90
CA PHE A 185 -4.67 -27.11 -30.32
C PHE A 185 -5.72 -27.48 -31.38
N GLY A 186 -6.94 -26.95 -31.25
CA GLY A 186 -8.03 -27.14 -32.22
C GLY A 186 -7.65 -26.64 -33.61
N LEU A 187 -7.10 -25.42 -33.71
CA LEU A 187 -6.66 -24.84 -34.98
C LEU A 187 -5.46 -25.59 -35.59
N LEU A 188 -4.49 -26.01 -34.77
CA LEU A 188 -3.37 -26.83 -35.21
C LEU A 188 -3.83 -28.19 -35.78
N SER A 189 -4.83 -28.82 -35.15
CA SER A 189 -5.40 -30.08 -35.63
C SER A 189 -6.10 -29.92 -36.99
N LEU A 190 -6.82 -28.82 -37.22
CA LEU A 190 -7.47 -28.49 -38.49
C LEU A 190 -6.46 -28.23 -39.61
N ALA A 191 -5.39 -27.48 -39.29
CA ALA A 191 -4.31 -27.20 -40.24
C ALA A 191 -3.57 -28.50 -40.67
N GLY A 192 -3.39 -29.45 -39.76
CA GLY A 192 -2.78 -30.76 -40.05
C GLY A 192 -3.62 -31.67 -40.96
N VAL A 193 -4.94 -31.66 -40.82
CA VAL A 193 -5.86 -32.49 -41.63
C VAL A 193 -6.01 -31.95 -43.06
N SER A 194 -5.89 -30.63 -43.26
CA SER A 194 -6.04 -30.00 -44.58
C SER A 194 -4.98 -30.40 -45.61
N ARG A 195 -3.79 -30.89 -45.19
CA ARG A 195 -2.68 -31.24 -46.09
C ARG A 195 -2.82 -32.61 -46.78
N LYS A 196 -3.82 -33.42 -46.43
CA LYS A 196 -3.93 -34.81 -46.94
C LYS A 196 -4.70 -34.97 -48.26
N LYS A 197 -5.12 -33.87 -48.93
CA LYS A 197 -5.97 -33.92 -50.14
C LYS A 197 -5.31 -33.53 -51.47
N ILE A 198 -3.99 -33.36 -51.54
CA ILE A 198 -3.32 -32.98 -52.80
C ILE A 198 -2.20 -33.99 -53.14
N ILE A 199 -2.58 -35.23 -53.46
CA ILE A 199 -1.80 -36.07 -54.40
C ILE A 199 -2.84 -36.89 -55.17
N LYS A 200 -3.05 -36.55 -56.43
CA LYS A 200 -3.75 -37.34 -57.44
C LYS A 200 -2.85 -37.46 -58.65
#